data_AF-A0A8V0XUJ3-F1
#
_entry.id   AF-A0A8V0XUJ3-F1
#
_cell.length_a   1.000
_cell.length_b   1.000
_cell.length_c   1.000
_cell.angle_alpha   90.00
_cell.angle_beta   90.00
_cell.angle_gamma   90.00
#
_symmetry.space_group_name_H-M   'P 1'
#
loop_
_entity.id
_entity.type
_entity.pdbx_description
1 polymer ?
#
loop_
_entity_poly.entity_id
_entity_poly.type
_entity_poly.pdbx_seq_one_letter_code
_entity_poly.pdbx_strand_id
1 'polypeptide(L)'
;MSSDEELALTEVTEFQKSKDNVLEESKKIFEDVRADCCDIRKILLKFQERKEKFPDSYCDAYIGFCLPKLLNPLVRVQLINWSPLENSTDLKEMPWFRAVEGFSDAKKSSESKRDDDPDEEVLPRVIEKTILPKITGILRLVLSTLRTITQLCDNVFEKQVLSRRECSQAKQDLINTVVLRMKQSVEEDVFIPLYPKRYACSVSPLLQLLSKVLLWDETVQEDTVRGVGLSKLLNRCLLLNLFNTPPGPENIEKCKEVVACFPERWFQNLGSGSTLPESVNFCQCECVAISTCFCNSDETEEVVLLLVKVKALRIAEELTEECKREHLKSVIRK
;
A
#
# COMPACT_ATOMS: atom_id res chain seq x y z
N MET A 1 34.50 -21.38 4.66
CA MET A 1 33.23 -20.76 4.24
C MET A 1 33.45 -19.30 3.82
N SER A 2 34.48 -19.01 3.01
CA SER A 2 34.89 -17.63 2.65
C SER A 2 34.61 -17.26 1.18
N SER A 3 34.20 -18.23 0.36
CA SER A 3 34.04 -18.05 -1.09
C SER A 3 32.77 -17.28 -1.45
N ASP A 4 31.69 -17.45 -0.69
CA ASP A 4 30.40 -16.79 -0.99
C ASP A 4 30.43 -15.31 -0.60
N GLU A 5 31.20 -14.95 0.44
CA GLU A 5 31.38 -13.54 0.86
C GLU A 5 32.27 -12.74 -0.11
N GLU A 6 33.32 -13.36 -0.67
CA GLU A 6 34.18 -12.72 -1.67
C GLU A 6 33.48 -12.53 -3.03
N LEU A 7 32.64 -13.49 -3.44
CA LEU A 7 31.82 -13.39 -4.65
C LEU A 7 30.79 -12.25 -4.53
N ALA A 8 30.10 -12.16 -3.39
CA ALA A 8 29.14 -11.08 -3.14
C ALA A 8 29.78 -9.69 -3.15
N LEU A 9 30.99 -9.53 -2.58
CA LEU A 9 31.72 -8.26 -2.63
C LEU A 9 32.12 -7.86 -4.05
N THR A 10 32.56 -8.82 -4.86
CA THR A 10 32.94 -8.56 -6.25
C THR A 10 31.72 -8.10 -7.06
N GLU A 11 30.58 -8.81 -6.95
CA GLU A 11 29.33 -8.46 -7.63
C GLU A 11 28.82 -7.07 -7.23
N VAL A 12 28.88 -6.72 -5.94
CA VAL A 12 28.49 -5.39 -5.45
C VAL A 12 29.37 -4.29 -6.04
N THR A 13 30.69 -4.50 -6.12
CA THR A 13 31.60 -3.50 -6.70
C THR A 13 31.40 -3.32 -8.20
N GLU A 14 31.15 -4.41 -8.94
CA GLU A 14 30.83 -4.35 -10.37
C GLU A 14 29.52 -3.64 -10.64
N PHE A 15 28.49 -3.93 -9.83
CA PHE A 15 27.20 -3.24 -9.89
C PHE A 15 27.37 -1.74 -9.64
N GLN A 16 28.10 -1.35 -8.60
CA GLN A 16 28.33 0.06 -8.28
C GLN A 16 29.08 0.78 -9.41
N LYS A 17 30.12 0.16 -9.97
CA LYS A 17 30.86 0.70 -11.12
C LYS A 17 29.96 0.88 -12.35
N SER A 18 29.10 -0.10 -12.63
CA SER A 18 28.13 -0.02 -13.73
C SER A 18 27.12 1.11 -13.50
N LYS A 19 26.62 1.25 -12.27
CA LYS A 19 25.71 2.33 -11.88
C LYS A 19 26.37 3.70 -12.07
N ASP A 20 27.60 3.88 -11.62
CA ASP A 20 28.33 5.15 -11.73
C ASP A 20 28.60 5.52 -13.20
N ASN A 21 28.93 4.55 -14.06
CA ASN A 21 29.08 4.78 -15.49
C ASN A 21 27.78 5.28 -16.14
N VAL A 22 26.65 4.64 -15.83
CA VAL A 22 25.32 5.06 -16.33
C VAL A 22 24.98 6.48 -15.85
N LEU A 23 25.32 6.82 -14.60
CA LEU A 23 25.10 8.16 -14.08
C LEU A 23 25.97 9.20 -14.79
N GLU A 24 27.22 8.88 -15.10
CA GLU A 24 28.10 9.80 -15.82
C GLU A 24 27.65 10.02 -17.27
N GLU A 25 27.21 8.96 -17.95
CA GLU A 25 26.61 9.07 -19.29
C GLU A 25 25.29 9.85 -19.26
N SER A 26 24.49 9.69 -18.22
CA SER A 26 23.21 10.42 -18.10
C SER A 26 23.36 11.95 -18.08
N LYS A 27 24.50 12.46 -17.61
CA LYS A 27 24.81 13.90 -17.61
C LYS A 27 25.00 14.46 -19.02
N LYS A 28 25.30 13.61 -20.00
CA LYS A 28 25.56 13.99 -21.40
C LYS A 28 24.31 14.00 -22.27
N ILE A 29 23.15 13.54 -21.77
CA ILE A 29 21.90 13.42 -22.54
C ILE A 29 21.46 14.75 -23.20
N PHE A 30 21.81 15.89 -22.60
CA PHE A 30 21.45 17.22 -23.10
C PHE A 30 22.66 18.12 -23.38
N GLU A 31 23.84 17.54 -23.65
CA GLU A 31 25.07 18.31 -23.86
C GLU A 31 25.02 19.20 -25.11
N ASP A 32 24.26 18.78 -26.12
CA ASP A 32 24.04 19.46 -27.40
C ASP A 32 22.77 20.34 -27.40
N VAL A 33 22.02 20.35 -26.29
CA VAL A 33 20.78 21.11 -26.16
C VAL A 33 21.02 22.40 -25.39
N ARG A 34 20.45 23.50 -25.89
CA ARG A 34 20.51 24.79 -25.17
C ARG A 34 19.86 24.67 -23.80
N ALA A 35 20.48 25.29 -22.79
CA ALA A 35 20.01 25.23 -21.40
C ALA A 35 18.57 25.73 -21.20
N ASP A 36 18.07 26.59 -22.08
CA ASP A 36 16.71 27.14 -22.06
C ASP A 36 15.65 26.21 -22.68
N CYS A 37 16.06 25.03 -23.15
CA CYS A 37 15.24 23.97 -23.74
C CYS A 37 15.28 22.65 -22.95
N CYS A 38 16.18 22.49 -21.98
CA CYS A 38 16.27 21.30 -21.11
C CYS A 38 16.06 21.59 -19.62
N ASP A 39 16.13 22.85 -19.19
CA ASP A 39 15.81 23.26 -17.81
C ASP A 39 14.30 23.49 -17.66
N ILE A 40 13.65 22.60 -16.88
CA ILE A 40 12.20 22.63 -16.63
C ILE A 40 11.73 24.00 -16.10
N ARG A 41 12.49 24.63 -15.19
CA ARG A 41 12.11 25.93 -14.63
C ARG A 41 12.13 27.01 -15.70
N LYS A 42 13.17 27.04 -16.54
CA LYS A 42 13.28 28.03 -17.64
C LYS A 42 12.18 27.83 -18.69
N ILE A 43 11.85 26.58 -19.01
CA ILE A 43 10.76 26.27 -19.94
C ILE A 43 9.42 26.78 -19.40
N LEU A 44 9.12 26.48 -18.14
CA LEU A 44 7.88 26.90 -17.49
C LEU A 44 7.79 28.43 -17.37
N LEU A 45 8.90 29.12 -17.06
CA LEU A 45 8.94 30.59 -17.05
C LEU A 45 8.56 31.19 -18.41
N LYS A 46 9.05 30.64 -19.53
CA LYS A 46 8.67 31.11 -20.87
C LYS A 46 7.19 30.91 -21.16
N PHE A 47 6.62 29.78 -20.73
CA PHE A 47 5.18 29.53 -20.89
C PHE A 47 4.33 30.41 -19.98
N GLN A 48 4.81 30.71 -18.78
CA GLN A 48 4.19 31.66 -17.86
C GLN A 48 4.16 33.07 -18.45
N GLU A 49 5.30 33.56 -18.96
CA GLU A 49 5.35 34.86 -19.65
C GLU A 49 4.41 34.92 -20.86
N ARG A 50 4.32 33.83 -21.63
CA ARG A 50 3.41 33.76 -22.78
C ARG A 50 1.95 33.78 -22.35
N LYS A 51 1.61 33.08 -21.28
CA LYS A 51 0.27 33.06 -20.68
C LYS A 51 -0.15 34.47 -20.23
N GLU A 52 0.77 35.22 -19.63
CA GLU A 52 0.53 36.60 -19.18
C GLU A 52 0.41 37.60 -20.35
N LYS A 53 1.28 37.50 -21.36
CA LYS A 53 1.30 38.43 -22.50
C LYS A 53 0.24 38.13 -23.56
N PHE A 54 -0.10 36.85 -23.77
CA PHE A 54 -0.96 36.39 -24.86
C PHE A 54 -1.87 35.22 -24.40
N PRO A 55 -2.83 35.47 -23.50
CA PRO A 55 -3.67 34.42 -22.90
C PRO A 55 -4.52 33.66 -23.94
N ASP A 56 -5.09 34.35 -24.93
CA ASP A 56 -5.90 33.70 -25.96
C ASP A 56 -5.06 32.73 -26.81
N SER A 57 -3.87 33.17 -27.25
CA SER A 57 -2.93 32.30 -27.98
C SER A 57 -2.47 31.11 -27.14
N TYR A 58 -2.34 31.27 -25.82
CA TYR A 58 -1.97 30.19 -24.92
C TYR A 58 -3.07 29.12 -24.86
N CYS A 59 -4.32 29.55 -24.71
CA CYS A 59 -5.49 28.68 -24.67
C CYS A 59 -5.72 27.99 -26.02
N ASP A 60 -5.68 28.73 -27.13
CA ASP A 60 -5.91 28.21 -28.49
C ASP A 60 -4.86 27.18 -28.92
N ALA A 61 -3.63 27.31 -28.41
CA ALA A 61 -2.56 26.35 -28.65
C ALA A 61 -2.59 25.14 -27.70
N TYR A 62 -3.59 25.04 -26.81
CA TYR A 62 -3.75 23.96 -25.84
C TYR A 62 -2.48 23.71 -25.02
N ILE A 63 -1.79 24.76 -24.60
CA ILE A 63 -0.46 24.64 -23.99
C ILE A 63 -0.50 23.84 -22.68
N GLY A 64 -1.47 24.09 -21.80
CA GLY A 64 -1.64 23.33 -20.55
C GLY A 64 -1.73 21.82 -20.77
N PHE A 65 -2.43 21.38 -21.82
CA PHE A 65 -2.53 19.96 -22.17
C PHE A 65 -1.25 19.38 -22.79
N CYS A 66 -0.43 20.21 -23.43
CA CYS A 66 0.83 19.82 -24.06
C CYS A 66 2.00 19.78 -23.07
N LEU A 67 1.96 20.59 -22.01
CA LEU A 67 3.03 20.70 -21.02
C LEU A 67 3.46 19.36 -20.43
N PRO A 68 2.55 18.46 -19.98
CA PRO A 68 2.98 17.16 -19.45
C PRO A 68 3.79 16.36 -20.46
N LYS A 69 3.40 16.37 -21.74
CA LYS A 69 4.12 15.64 -22.80
C LYS A 69 5.54 16.18 -23.00
N LEU A 70 5.70 17.51 -22.91
CA LEU A 70 6.99 18.18 -23.01
C LEU A 70 7.89 17.90 -21.79
N LEU A 71 7.31 17.90 -20.59
CA LEU A 71 8.04 17.77 -19.33
C LEU A 71 8.45 16.32 -19.02
N ASN A 72 7.65 15.34 -19.43
CA ASN A 72 7.88 13.92 -19.17
C ASN A 72 9.31 13.43 -19.45
N PRO A 73 9.92 13.67 -20.63
CA PRO A 73 11.30 13.24 -20.89
C PRO A 73 12.32 13.91 -19.96
N LEU A 74 12.16 15.20 -19.65
CA LEU A 74 13.05 15.95 -18.78
C LEU A 74 12.99 15.43 -17.34
N VAL A 75 11.77 15.17 -16.85
CA VAL A 75 11.55 14.58 -15.52
C VAL A 75 12.14 13.17 -15.46
N ARG A 76 11.98 12.34 -16.49
CA ARG A 76 12.58 11.00 -16.55
C ARG A 76 14.09 11.02 -16.41
N VAL A 77 14.78 11.98 -17.04
CA VAL A 77 16.23 12.15 -16.89
C VAL A 77 16.61 12.49 -15.45
N GLN A 78 15.89 13.43 -14.81
CA GLN A 78 16.14 13.75 -13.40
C GLN A 78 15.85 12.56 -12.46
N LEU A 79 14.94 11.68 -12.86
CA LEU A 79 14.61 10.49 -12.09
C LEU A 79 15.63 9.36 -12.26
N ILE A 80 16.60 9.38 -13.19
CA ILE A 80 17.50 8.23 -13.47
C ILE A 80 18.13 7.67 -12.17
N ASN A 81 18.71 8.54 -11.34
CA ASN A 81 19.34 8.16 -10.07
C ASN A 81 18.36 8.04 -8.89
N TRP A 82 17.11 8.43 -9.07
CA TRP A 82 16.12 8.36 -8.01
C TRP A 82 15.63 6.92 -7.85
N SER A 83 15.70 6.40 -6.63
CA SER A 83 15.11 5.13 -6.24
C SER A 83 14.45 5.32 -4.87
N PRO A 84 13.14 5.09 -4.73
CA PRO A 84 12.46 5.19 -3.44
C PRO A 84 12.95 4.15 -2.40
N LEU A 85 13.77 3.17 -2.82
CA LEU A 85 14.38 2.18 -1.93
C LEU A 85 15.76 2.59 -1.40
N GLU A 86 16.55 3.27 -2.22
CA GLU A 86 17.95 3.60 -1.90
C GLU A 86 18.12 5.09 -1.56
N ASN A 87 17.41 5.95 -2.27
CA ASN A 87 17.50 7.40 -2.20
C ASN A 87 16.13 7.97 -1.85
N SER A 88 15.82 8.06 -0.56
CA SER A 88 14.52 8.49 -0.03
C SER A 88 14.26 10.00 -0.16
N THR A 89 14.83 10.66 -1.16
CA THR A 89 14.52 12.07 -1.45
C THR A 89 13.03 12.20 -1.73
N ASP A 90 12.34 12.99 -0.92
CA ASP A 90 10.91 13.27 -1.11
C ASP A 90 10.72 13.93 -2.48
N LEU A 91 9.75 13.44 -3.25
CA LEU A 91 9.41 13.96 -4.56
C LEU A 91 9.12 15.47 -4.51
N LYS A 92 8.52 15.96 -3.42
CA LYS A 92 8.18 17.38 -3.23
C LYS A 92 9.40 18.29 -3.14
N GLU A 93 10.55 17.74 -2.74
CA GLU A 93 11.79 18.49 -2.62
C GLU A 93 12.54 18.60 -3.96
N MET A 94 12.13 17.81 -4.96
CA MET A 94 12.82 17.79 -6.24
C MET A 94 12.64 19.09 -7.02
N PRO A 95 13.69 19.58 -7.72
CA PRO A 95 13.62 20.83 -8.47
C PRO A 95 12.52 20.86 -9.54
N TRP A 96 12.30 19.75 -10.25
CA TRP A 96 11.22 19.65 -11.24
C TRP A 96 9.85 19.75 -10.58
N PHE A 97 9.65 19.12 -9.42
CA PHE A 97 8.37 19.08 -8.73
C PHE A 97 7.95 20.49 -8.32
N ARG A 98 8.84 21.18 -7.61
CA ARG A 98 8.62 22.58 -7.19
C ARG A 98 8.40 23.53 -8.36
N ALA A 99 9.07 23.30 -9.49
CA ALA A 99 8.89 24.12 -10.68
C ALA A 99 7.49 23.93 -11.29
N VAL A 100 7.02 22.69 -11.40
CA VAL A 100 5.69 22.38 -11.96
C VAL A 100 4.57 22.77 -11.00
N GLU A 101 4.75 22.53 -9.70
CA GLU A 101 3.83 22.96 -8.64
C GLU A 101 3.69 24.49 -8.65
N GLY A 102 4.81 25.22 -8.65
CA GLY A 102 4.80 26.68 -8.72
C GLY A 102 4.15 27.24 -9.99
N PHE A 103 4.29 26.56 -11.14
CA PHE A 103 3.59 26.93 -12.37
C PHE A 103 2.07 26.70 -12.27
N SER A 104 1.66 25.58 -11.68
CA SER A 104 0.24 25.21 -11.52
C SER A 104 -0.46 26.14 -10.52
N ASP A 105 0.24 26.55 -9.45
CA ASP A 105 -0.29 27.42 -8.39
C ASP A 105 -0.29 28.92 -8.73
N ALA A 106 0.43 29.34 -9.78
CA ALA A 106 0.59 30.74 -10.16
C ALA A 106 -0.72 31.48 -10.48
N LYS A 107 -1.86 30.77 -10.55
CA LYS A 107 -3.18 31.29 -10.91
C LYS A 107 -4.09 31.69 -9.74
N LYS A 108 -3.71 31.41 -8.49
CA LYS A 108 -4.56 31.67 -7.31
C LYS A 108 -4.84 33.17 -7.03
N SER A 109 -4.29 34.10 -7.82
CA SER A 109 -4.40 35.55 -7.59
C SER A 109 -5.41 36.31 -8.47
N SER A 110 -6.22 35.65 -9.31
CA SER A 110 -7.23 36.36 -10.14
C SER A 110 -8.61 35.68 -10.19
N GLU A 111 -9.66 36.50 -10.14
CA GLU A 111 -11.07 36.22 -9.86
C GLU A 111 -11.84 35.25 -10.78
N SER A 112 -11.19 34.42 -11.62
CA SER A 112 -11.91 33.40 -12.39
C SER A 112 -11.57 31.99 -11.91
N LYS A 113 -12.29 31.52 -10.89
CA LYS A 113 -12.43 30.08 -10.62
C LYS A 113 -13.27 29.46 -11.74
N ARG A 114 -12.64 29.18 -12.88
CA ARG A 114 -13.15 28.13 -13.78
C ARG A 114 -12.64 26.83 -13.19
N ASP A 115 -13.55 25.95 -12.80
CA ASP A 115 -13.31 24.66 -12.12
C ASP A 115 -12.52 23.63 -12.96
N ASP A 116 -11.87 24.07 -14.04
CA ASP A 116 -11.32 23.23 -15.10
C ASP A 116 -10.11 23.91 -15.79
N ASP A 117 -9.17 24.42 -15.00
CA ASP A 117 -7.91 24.93 -15.54
C ASP A 117 -7.00 23.77 -15.98
N PRO A 118 -6.65 23.64 -17.28
CA PRO A 118 -5.77 22.57 -17.74
C PRO A 118 -4.38 22.61 -17.10
N ASP A 119 -3.97 23.75 -16.54
CA ASP A 119 -2.66 23.90 -15.89
C ASP A 119 -2.60 23.22 -14.51
N GLU A 120 -3.73 23.13 -13.79
CA GLU A 120 -3.82 22.40 -12.51
C GLU A 120 -3.60 20.89 -12.70
N GLU A 121 -3.93 20.38 -13.89
CA GLU A 121 -3.74 18.98 -14.27
C GLU A 121 -2.31 18.67 -14.77
N VAL A 122 -1.42 19.67 -14.88
CA VAL A 122 -0.06 19.44 -15.38
C VAL A 122 0.74 18.56 -14.42
N LEU A 123 0.75 18.92 -13.13
CA LEU A 123 1.49 18.17 -12.11
C LEU A 123 0.98 16.72 -11.96
N PRO A 124 -0.33 16.46 -11.77
CA PRO A 124 -0.87 15.10 -11.75
C PRO A 124 -0.49 14.29 -12.99
N ARG A 125 -0.62 14.85 -14.20
CA ARG A 125 -0.31 14.14 -15.44
C ARG A 125 1.18 13.81 -15.59
N VAL A 126 2.07 14.69 -15.13
CA VAL A 126 3.51 14.42 -15.11
C VAL A 126 3.82 13.27 -14.15
N ILE A 127 3.28 13.29 -12.93
CA ILE A 127 3.44 12.20 -11.94
C ILE A 127 2.93 10.87 -12.53
N GLU A 128 1.73 10.87 -13.11
CA GLU A 128 1.13 9.67 -13.70
C GLU A 128 1.95 9.07 -14.85
N LYS A 129 2.62 9.91 -15.65
CA LYS A 129 3.38 9.45 -16.83
C LYS A 129 4.87 9.21 -16.57
N THR A 130 5.36 9.53 -15.38
CA THR A 130 6.80 9.40 -15.03
C THR A 130 7.02 8.60 -13.75
N ILE A 131 6.38 8.98 -12.65
CA ILE A 131 6.59 8.40 -11.32
C ILE A 131 5.91 7.03 -11.21
N LEU A 132 4.62 6.94 -11.57
CA LEU A 132 3.89 5.66 -11.45
C LEU A 132 4.51 4.53 -12.28
N PRO A 133 4.88 4.73 -13.56
CA PRO A 133 5.53 3.67 -14.34
C PRO A 133 6.88 3.27 -13.76
N LYS A 134 7.65 4.21 -13.19
CA LYS A 134 8.94 3.92 -12.58
C LYS A 134 8.78 3.06 -11.32
N ILE A 135 7.88 3.43 -10.42
CA ILE A 135 7.59 2.63 -9.21
C ILE A 135 7.05 1.25 -9.59
N THR A 136 6.16 1.18 -10.57
CA THR A 136 5.64 -0.08 -11.11
C THR A 136 6.77 -0.97 -11.62
N GLY A 137 7.73 -0.41 -12.36
CA GLY A 137 8.91 -1.14 -12.82
C GLY A 137 9.79 -1.64 -11.67
N ILE A 138 10.02 -0.81 -10.66
CA ILE A 138 10.78 -1.20 -9.45
C ILE A 138 10.07 -2.34 -8.71
N LEU A 139 8.75 -2.24 -8.49
CA LEU A 139 7.98 -3.29 -7.81
C LEU A 139 8.01 -4.63 -8.56
N ARG A 140 8.12 -4.63 -9.90
CA ARG A 140 8.28 -5.86 -10.69
C ARG A 140 9.65 -6.50 -10.55
N LEU A 141 10.69 -5.70 -10.38
CA LEU A 141 12.08 -6.16 -10.34
C LEU A 141 12.53 -6.57 -8.94
N VAL A 142 11.98 -5.92 -7.91
CA VAL A 142 12.41 -6.17 -6.55
C VAL A 142 11.67 -7.38 -5.99
N LEU A 143 12.44 -8.42 -5.65
CA LEU A 143 12.01 -9.58 -4.83
C LEU A 143 11.75 -9.17 -3.37
N SER A 144 11.10 -8.03 -3.14
CA SER A 144 10.99 -7.46 -1.81
C SER A 144 9.83 -8.03 -1.02
N THR A 145 10.06 -8.12 0.29
CA THR A 145 9.03 -8.38 1.29
C THR A 145 7.89 -7.37 1.19
N LEU A 146 6.68 -7.80 1.54
CA LEU A 146 5.49 -6.94 1.69
C LEU A 146 5.74 -5.62 2.44
N ARG A 147 6.70 -5.59 3.38
CA ARG A 147 7.09 -4.36 4.10
C ARG A 147 7.58 -3.27 3.15
N THR A 148 8.42 -3.62 2.20
CA THR A 148 8.97 -2.71 1.20
C THR A 148 7.88 -2.23 0.24
N ILE A 149 6.97 -3.12 -0.15
CA ILE A 149 5.81 -2.76 -0.99
C ILE A 149 4.96 -1.72 -0.27
N THR A 150 4.68 -1.91 1.02
CA THR A 150 3.86 -0.97 1.81
C THR A 150 4.55 0.39 1.91
N GLN A 151 5.83 0.44 2.30
CA GLN A 151 6.60 1.69 2.41
C GLN A 151 6.72 2.46 1.10
N LEU A 152 6.95 1.75 -0.02
CA LEU A 152 6.98 2.35 -1.35
C LEU A 152 5.66 3.00 -1.71
N CYS A 153 4.57 2.38 -1.29
CA CYS A 153 3.23 2.83 -1.59
C CYS A 153 2.80 3.98 -0.68
N ASP A 154 3.05 3.93 0.63
CA ASP A 154 2.69 5.02 1.55
C ASP A 154 3.30 6.36 1.09
N ASN A 155 4.57 6.36 0.68
CA ASN A 155 5.26 7.55 0.16
C ASN A 155 4.64 8.14 -1.12
N VAL A 156 3.93 7.32 -1.91
CA VAL A 156 3.40 7.68 -3.24
C VAL A 156 1.89 7.95 -3.17
N PHE A 157 1.17 7.18 -2.37
CA PHE A 157 -0.29 7.22 -2.25
C PHE A 157 -0.76 8.23 -1.20
N GLU A 158 -0.09 8.43 -0.05
CA GLU A 158 -0.55 9.38 0.97
C GLU A 158 -0.45 10.84 0.53
N LYS A 159 0.42 11.17 -0.44
CA LYS A 159 0.78 12.58 -0.71
C LYS A 159 0.32 13.16 -2.04
N GLN A 160 -0.03 12.38 -3.07
CA GLN A 160 -0.18 12.95 -4.43
C GLN A 160 -1.21 12.30 -5.39
N VAL A 161 -1.66 11.06 -5.20
CA VAL A 161 -2.28 10.28 -6.31
C VAL A 161 -3.82 10.12 -6.21
N LEU A 162 -4.42 10.42 -5.06
CA LEU A 162 -5.86 10.29 -4.82
C LEU A 162 -6.67 11.51 -5.30
N SER A 163 -6.35 12.09 -6.46
CA SER A 163 -7.36 12.90 -7.14
C SER A 163 -8.50 11.98 -7.58
N ARG A 164 -9.72 12.34 -7.17
CA ARG A 164 -10.97 11.56 -7.29
C ARG A 164 -11.48 11.39 -8.73
N ARG A 165 -10.65 11.65 -9.75
CA ARG A 165 -11.01 11.52 -11.17
C ARG A 165 -10.38 10.28 -11.80
N GLU A 166 -11.09 9.75 -12.79
CA GLU A 166 -10.89 8.50 -13.55
C GLU A 166 -9.53 7.83 -13.35
N CYS A 167 -9.56 6.59 -12.84
CA CYS A 167 -8.35 5.82 -12.56
C CYS A 167 -7.57 5.57 -13.87
N SER A 168 -6.47 6.29 -14.05
CA SER A 168 -5.66 6.17 -15.27
C SER A 168 -5.00 4.79 -15.37
N GLN A 169 -4.70 4.35 -16.60
CA GLN A 169 -4.07 3.05 -16.84
C GLN A 169 -2.80 2.85 -15.99
N ALA A 170 -2.00 3.91 -15.78
CA ALA A 170 -0.79 3.83 -14.97
C ALA A 170 -1.09 3.55 -13.48
N LYS A 171 -2.18 4.11 -12.93
CA LYS A 171 -2.64 3.80 -11.57
C LYS A 171 -3.12 2.34 -11.48
N GLN A 172 -3.90 1.89 -12.46
CA GLN A 172 -4.36 0.50 -12.53
C GLN A 172 -3.20 -0.49 -12.64
N ASP A 173 -2.21 -0.20 -13.48
CA ASP A 173 -1.02 -1.05 -13.64
C ASP A 173 -0.21 -1.13 -12.35
N LEU A 174 -0.09 -0.02 -11.60
CA LEU A 174 0.56 0.01 -10.30
C LEU A 174 -0.21 -0.84 -9.29
N ILE A 175 -1.52 -0.63 -9.16
CA ILE A 175 -2.39 -1.39 -8.25
C ILE A 175 -2.32 -2.90 -8.57
N ASN A 176 -2.44 -3.28 -9.83
CA ASN A 176 -2.36 -4.68 -10.26
C ASN A 176 -0.98 -5.29 -9.95
N THR A 177 0.09 -4.52 -10.14
CA THR A 177 1.45 -4.97 -9.81
C THR A 177 1.61 -5.14 -8.30
N VAL A 178 1.11 -4.22 -7.48
CA VAL A 178 1.10 -4.35 -6.02
C VAL A 178 0.35 -5.60 -5.58
N VAL A 179 -0.87 -5.81 -6.09
CA VAL A 179 -1.68 -7.01 -5.79
C VAL A 179 -0.96 -8.29 -6.17
N LEU A 180 -0.34 -8.33 -7.36
CA LEU A 180 0.42 -9.48 -7.81
C LEU A 180 1.59 -9.78 -6.86
N ARG A 181 2.36 -8.76 -6.49
CA ARG A 181 3.49 -8.92 -5.57
C ARG A 181 3.03 -9.30 -4.17
N MET A 182 1.90 -8.78 -3.69
CA MET A 182 1.32 -9.20 -2.41
C MET A 182 0.96 -10.69 -2.42
N LYS A 183 0.30 -11.16 -3.48
CA LYS A 183 -0.05 -12.59 -3.64
C LYS A 183 1.19 -13.47 -3.64
N GLN A 184 2.21 -13.09 -4.40
CA GLN A 184 3.49 -13.81 -4.48
C GLN A 184 4.20 -13.83 -3.13
N SER A 185 4.34 -12.69 -2.43
CA SER A 185 4.97 -12.67 -1.11
C SER A 185 4.23 -13.51 -0.08
N VAL A 186 2.88 -13.55 -0.10
CA VAL A 186 2.14 -14.44 0.81
C VAL A 186 2.35 -15.92 0.47
N GLU A 187 2.51 -16.28 -0.80
CA GLU A 187 2.72 -17.66 -1.24
C GLU A 187 4.17 -18.14 -1.07
N GLU A 188 5.14 -17.26 -1.32
CA GLU A 188 6.57 -17.58 -1.38
C GLU A 188 7.29 -17.26 -0.05
N ASP A 189 6.97 -16.15 0.62
CA ASP A 189 7.71 -15.68 1.81
C ASP A 189 7.14 -16.21 3.13
N VAL A 190 5.90 -16.71 3.15
CA VAL A 190 5.28 -17.26 4.36
C VAL A 190 5.54 -18.77 4.42
N PHE A 191 6.70 -19.14 4.95
CA PHE A 191 6.98 -20.53 5.29
C PHE A 191 5.99 -21.00 6.35
N ILE A 192 5.15 -21.97 5.99
CA ILE A 192 4.28 -22.67 6.94
C ILE A 192 5.02 -23.95 7.33
N PRO A 193 5.56 -24.06 8.56
CA PRO A 193 6.16 -25.29 9.02
C PRO A 193 5.08 -26.37 9.03
N LEU A 194 5.22 -27.40 8.18
CA LEU A 194 4.34 -28.56 8.14
C LEU A 194 4.48 -29.46 9.39
N TYR A 195 5.29 -29.05 10.38
CA TYR A 195 5.65 -29.86 11.53
C TYR A 195 5.20 -29.23 12.85
N PRO A 196 4.44 -29.95 13.71
CA PRO A 196 3.69 -29.30 14.79
C PRO A 196 4.50 -28.90 16.02
N LYS A 197 5.83 -29.10 16.08
CA LYS A 197 6.55 -28.99 17.36
C LYS A 197 7.94 -28.41 17.18
N ARG A 198 8.15 -27.22 17.76
CA ARG A 198 9.43 -26.51 18.09
C ARG A 198 9.83 -25.29 17.25
N TYR A 199 9.15 -24.98 16.14
CA TYR A 199 9.40 -23.76 15.36
C TYR A 199 8.09 -23.05 15.03
N ALA A 200 7.25 -22.75 16.04
CA ALA A 200 6.13 -21.85 15.82
C ALA A 200 6.69 -20.53 15.29
N CYS A 201 6.24 -20.10 14.11
CA CYS A 201 6.52 -18.74 13.68
C CYS A 201 5.96 -17.80 14.74
N SER A 202 6.71 -16.77 15.12
CA SER A 202 6.16 -15.75 15.98
C SER A 202 4.90 -15.18 15.31
N VAL A 203 3.83 -15.01 16.09
CA VAL A 203 2.55 -14.53 15.59
C VAL A 203 2.67 -13.05 15.17
N SER A 204 3.53 -12.28 15.84
CA SER A 204 3.66 -10.83 15.64
C SER A 204 4.07 -10.40 14.22
N PRO A 205 5.07 -11.01 13.54
CA PRO A 205 5.38 -10.68 12.14
C PRO A 205 4.22 -10.95 11.18
N LEU A 206 3.46 -12.03 11.40
CA LEU A 206 2.29 -12.38 10.59
C LEU A 206 1.12 -11.40 10.82
N LEU A 207 0.94 -10.93 12.06
CA LEU A 207 -0.03 -9.87 12.38
C LEU A 207 0.34 -8.53 11.75
N GLN A 208 1.61 -8.14 11.81
CA GLN A 208 2.09 -6.95 11.10
C GLN A 208 1.88 -7.07 9.60
N LEU A 209 2.02 -8.28 9.04
CA LEU A 209 1.78 -8.55 7.63
C LEU A 209 0.30 -8.42 7.28
N LEU A 210 -0.57 -9.01 8.10
CA LEU A 210 -2.01 -8.93 7.96
C LEU A 210 -2.47 -7.47 7.98
N SER A 211 -2.08 -6.71 9.01
CA SER A 211 -2.38 -5.28 9.13
C SER A 211 -1.97 -4.50 7.87
N LYS A 212 -0.76 -4.75 7.36
CA LYS A 212 -0.26 -4.10 6.13
C LYS A 212 -1.04 -4.44 4.88
N VAL A 213 -1.51 -5.69 4.74
CA VAL A 213 -2.37 -6.09 3.62
C VAL A 213 -3.76 -5.44 3.73
N LEU A 214 -4.31 -5.37 4.94
CA LEU A 214 -5.64 -4.82 5.20
C LEU A 214 -5.74 -3.30 5.02
N LEU A 215 -4.62 -2.56 5.15
CA LEU A 215 -4.56 -1.13 4.81
C LEU A 215 -4.95 -0.82 3.35
N TRP A 216 -4.93 -1.82 2.46
CA TRP A 216 -5.25 -1.64 1.04
C TRP A 216 -6.72 -1.74 0.69
N ASP A 217 -7.58 -2.00 1.68
CA ASP A 217 -9.02 -2.19 1.49
C ASP A 217 -9.68 -1.05 0.71
N GLU A 218 -9.26 0.21 0.88
CA GLU A 218 -9.87 1.35 0.18
C GLU A 218 -9.27 1.61 -1.22
N THR A 219 -8.08 1.09 -1.48
CA THR A 219 -7.31 1.33 -2.72
C THR A 219 -7.46 0.18 -3.71
N VAL A 220 -7.63 -1.05 -3.21
CA VAL A 220 -7.77 -2.30 -3.96
C VAL A 220 -9.20 -2.81 -3.80
N GLN A 221 -9.67 -3.64 -4.74
CA GLN A 221 -10.96 -4.31 -4.59
C GLN A 221 -11.02 -5.16 -3.31
N GLU A 222 -12.08 -4.97 -2.54
CA GLU A 222 -12.33 -5.63 -1.24
C GLU A 222 -12.14 -7.15 -1.29
N ASP A 223 -12.69 -7.82 -2.30
CA ASP A 223 -12.55 -9.28 -2.49
C ASP A 223 -11.09 -9.74 -2.64
N THR A 224 -10.26 -8.92 -3.26
CA THR A 224 -8.83 -9.22 -3.41
C THR A 224 -8.11 -9.09 -2.07
N VAL A 225 -8.40 -8.04 -1.30
CA VAL A 225 -7.79 -7.82 0.01
C VAL A 225 -8.22 -8.91 0.99
N ARG A 226 -9.50 -9.31 0.97
CA ARG A 226 -10.01 -10.46 1.76
C ARG A 226 -9.36 -11.77 1.33
N GLY A 227 -9.23 -12.02 0.03
CA GLY A 227 -8.59 -13.23 -0.47
C GLY A 227 -7.12 -13.37 -0.05
N VAL A 228 -6.36 -12.27 -0.06
CA VAL A 228 -4.94 -12.30 0.36
C VAL A 228 -4.80 -12.29 1.88
N GLY A 229 -5.50 -11.38 2.56
CA GLY A 229 -5.40 -11.19 4.02
C GLY A 229 -6.10 -12.28 4.82
N LEU A 230 -7.39 -12.52 4.58
CA LEU A 230 -8.17 -13.46 5.40
C LEU A 230 -7.99 -14.91 4.93
N SER A 231 -8.12 -15.18 3.63
CA SER A 231 -8.05 -16.57 3.16
C SER A 231 -6.63 -17.14 3.21
N LYS A 232 -5.61 -16.38 2.77
CA LYS A 232 -4.23 -16.89 2.72
C LYS A 232 -3.43 -16.61 3.98
N LEU A 233 -3.44 -15.39 4.53
CA LEU A 233 -2.65 -15.10 5.73
C LEU A 233 -3.33 -15.58 7.03
N LEU A 234 -4.57 -15.18 7.26
CA LEU A 234 -5.28 -15.56 8.49
C LEU A 234 -5.52 -17.06 8.54
N ASN A 235 -6.27 -17.60 7.58
CA ASN A 235 -6.73 -19.00 7.65
C ASN A 235 -5.61 -20.04 7.45
N ARG A 236 -4.65 -19.75 6.56
CA ARG A 236 -3.57 -20.72 6.27
C ARG A 236 -2.42 -20.65 7.28
N CYS A 237 -2.12 -19.46 7.82
CA CYS A 237 -0.89 -19.23 8.59
C CYS A 237 -1.18 -18.88 10.05
N LEU A 238 -1.97 -17.83 10.30
CA LEU A 238 -2.22 -17.35 11.67
C LEU A 238 -3.06 -18.34 12.48
N LEU A 239 -4.11 -18.94 11.91
CA LEU A 239 -4.96 -19.90 12.65
C LEU A 239 -4.17 -21.11 13.15
N LEU A 240 -3.24 -21.62 12.36
CA LEU A 240 -2.41 -22.75 12.78
C LEU A 240 -1.48 -22.37 13.95
N ASN A 241 -1.00 -21.12 14.01
CA ASN A 241 -0.18 -20.66 15.13
C ASN A 241 -1.02 -20.35 16.38
N LEU A 242 -2.21 -19.76 16.21
CA LEU A 242 -3.16 -19.54 17.31
C LEU A 242 -3.59 -20.87 17.93
N PHE A 243 -3.88 -21.90 17.12
CA PHE A 243 -4.25 -23.23 17.61
C PHE A 243 -3.13 -23.93 18.39
N ASN A 244 -1.88 -23.74 17.98
CA ASN A 244 -0.73 -24.35 18.67
C ASN A 244 -0.33 -23.56 19.92
N THR A 245 -0.91 -22.37 20.15
CA THR A 245 -0.70 -21.61 21.38
C THR A 245 -1.62 -22.19 22.46
N PRO A 246 -1.10 -22.52 23.66
CA PRO A 246 -1.95 -23.01 24.74
C PRO A 246 -3.02 -21.96 25.07
N PRO A 247 -4.27 -22.37 25.30
CA PRO A 247 -5.34 -21.44 25.59
C PRO A 247 -5.07 -20.74 26.94
N GLY A 248 -5.30 -19.43 26.97
CA GLY A 248 -4.96 -18.54 28.09
C GLY A 248 -4.99 -17.07 27.67
N PRO A 249 -4.71 -16.13 28.60
CA PRO A 249 -4.81 -14.69 28.36
C PRO A 249 -3.91 -14.21 27.19
N GLU A 250 -2.72 -14.82 27.02
CA GLU A 250 -1.81 -14.51 25.92
C GLU A 250 -2.40 -14.84 24.54
N ASN A 251 -3.17 -15.93 24.43
CA ASN A 251 -3.85 -16.28 23.17
C ASN A 251 -4.96 -15.26 22.86
N ILE A 252 -5.72 -14.86 23.87
CA ILE A 252 -6.82 -13.90 23.72
C ILE A 252 -6.30 -12.52 23.32
N GLU A 253 -5.16 -12.10 23.88
CA GLU A 253 -4.50 -10.85 23.48
C GLU A 253 -4.11 -10.87 21.99
N LYS A 254 -3.54 -11.99 21.51
CA LYS A 254 -3.26 -12.16 20.07
C LYS A 254 -4.52 -12.12 19.22
N CYS A 255 -5.63 -12.71 19.68
CA CYS A 255 -6.91 -12.68 18.98
C CYS A 255 -7.53 -11.27 18.96
N LYS A 256 -7.37 -10.50 20.05
CA LYS A 256 -7.70 -9.07 20.08
C LYS A 256 -6.92 -8.29 19.03
N GLU A 257 -5.61 -8.54 18.90
CA GLU A 257 -4.78 -7.91 17.87
C GLU A 257 -5.23 -8.27 16.44
N VAL A 258 -5.58 -9.53 16.17
CA VAL A 258 -6.15 -9.94 14.86
C VAL A 258 -7.42 -9.15 14.55
N VAL A 259 -8.38 -9.13 15.46
CA VAL A 259 -9.67 -8.46 15.26
C VAL A 259 -9.49 -6.94 15.16
N ALA A 260 -8.49 -6.36 15.84
CA ALA A 260 -8.17 -4.94 15.72
C ALA A 260 -7.65 -4.55 14.33
N CYS A 261 -7.13 -5.51 13.55
CA CYS A 261 -6.66 -5.24 12.19
C CYS A 261 -7.80 -5.15 11.15
N PHE A 262 -9.00 -5.64 11.47
CA PHE A 262 -10.08 -5.71 10.48
C PHE A 262 -10.75 -4.34 10.26
N PRO A 263 -10.98 -3.92 8.99
CA PRO A 263 -11.76 -2.73 8.68
C PRO A 263 -13.20 -2.84 9.19
N GLU A 264 -13.68 -1.86 9.95
CA GLU A 264 -15.03 -1.89 10.53
C GLU A 264 -16.13 -1.99 9.47
N ARG A 265 -15.92 -1.37 8.30
CA ARG A 265 -16.87 -1.35 7.17
C ARG A 265 -17.19 -2.73 6.63
N TRP A 266 -16.30 -3.71 6.78
CA TRP A 266 -16.54 -5.08 6.34
C TRP A 266 -17.71 -5.76 7.05
N PHE A 267 -18.07 -5.28 8.24
CA PHE A 267 -19.10 -5.89 9.07
C PHE A 267 -20.40 -5.06 9.14
N GLN A 268 -20.48 -3.94 8.42
CA GLN A 268 -21.64 -3.04 8.50
C GLN A 268 -22.86 -3.53 7.70
N ASN A 269 -22.64 -4.22 6.58
CA ASN A 269 -23.71 -4.63 5.65
C ASN A 269 -23.99 -6.15 5.63
N LEU A 270 -23.60 -6.87 6.68
CA LEU A 270 -23.78 -8.31 6.75
C LEU A 270 -25.22 -8.68 7.11
N GLY A 271 -25.73 -9.77 6.51
CA GLY A 271 -27.03 -10.34 6.85
C GLY A 271 -27.13 -10.75 8.33
N SER A 272 -28.35 -10.82 8.85
CA SER A 272 -28.63 -10.98 10.29
C SER A 272 -27.88 -12.18 10.90
N GLY A 273 -26.81 -11.88 11.63
CA GLY A 273 -26.07 -12.81 12.49
C GLY A 273 -24.95 -13.62 11.83
N SER A 274 -24.58 -13.34 10.59
CA SER A 274 -23.45 -14.01 9.90
C SER A 274 -22.23 -13.10 9.79
N THR A 275 -21.04 -13.63 10.13
CA THR A 275 -19.73 -13.02 9.87
C THR A 275 -19.28 -13.24 8.41
N LEU A 276 -18.11 -12.72 8.01
CA LEU A 276 -17.56 -12.98 6.68
C LEU A 276 -17.24 -14.48 6.50
N PRO A 277 -17.43 -15.06 5.30
CA PRO A 277 -17.10 -16.47 5.05
C PRO A 277 -15.66 -16.82 5.45
N GLU A 278 -14.72 -15.91 5.20
CA GLU A 278 -13.30 -16.09 5.49
C GLU A 278 -12.98 -15.98 6.99
N SER A 279 -13.81 -15.32 7.80
CA SER A 279 -13.60 -15.20 9.26
C SER A 279 -14.30 -16.30 10.06
N VAL A 280 -15.15 -17.14 9.45
CA VAL A 280 -15.85 -18.23 10.14
C VAL A 280 -14.87 -19.19 10.81
N ASN A 281 -13.81 -19.60 10.11
CA ASN A 281 -12.79 -20.53 10.65
C ASN A 281 -12.11 -19.96 11.89
N PHE A 282 -11.79 -18.66 11.88
CA PHE A 282 -11.25 -17.97 13.06
C PHE A 282 -12.24 -17.98 14.22
N CYS A 283 -13.49 -17.60 13.98
CA CYS A 283 -14.52 -17.57 15.01
C CYS A 283 -14.79 -18.96 15.64
N GLN A 284 -14.82 -20.01 14.82
CA GLN A 284 -15.00 -21.39 15.27
C GLN A 284 -13.79 -21.90 16.05
N CYS A 285 -12.57 -21.59 15.61
CA CYS A 285 -11.34 -21.95 16.33
C CYS A 285 -11.33 -21.39 17.75
N GLU A 286 -11.69 -20.12 17.92
CA GLU A 286 -11.75 -19.48 19.24
C GLU A 286 -12.79 -20.14 20.15
N CYS A 287 -13.94 -20.53 19.60
CA CYS A 287 -14.98 -21.21 20.38
C CYS A 287 -14.55 -22.58 20.87
N VAL A 288 -13.85 -23.37 20.03
CA VAL A 288 -13.34 -24.68 20.43
C VAL A 288 -12.27 -24.56 21.51
N ALA A 289 -11.38 -23.57 21.42
CA ALA A 289 -10.34 -23.34 22.42
C ALA A 289 -10.92 -23.02 23.81
N ILE A 290 -12.02 -22.28 23.87
CA ILE A 290 -12.63 -21.82 25.13
C ILE A 290 -13.57 -22.87 25.72
N SER A 291 -14.40 -23.50 24.90
CA SER A 291 -15.29 -24.59 25.33
C SER A 291 -14.50 -25.75 25.96
N THR A 292 -13.30 -26.02 25.45
CA THR A 292 -12.46 -27.13 25.92
C THR A 292 -11.69 -26.80 27.21
N CYS A 293 -11.38 -25.52 27.48
CA CYS A 293 -10.41 -25.16 28.52
C CYS A 293 -10.89 -24.14 29.57
N PHE A 294 -11.90 -23.30 29.29
CA PHE A 294 -12.14 -22.07 30.06
C PHE A 294 -13.62 -21.66 30.27
N CYS A 295 -14.61 -22.55 30.12
CA CYS A 295 -16.05 -22.21 30.25
C CYS A 295 -16.45 -21.39 31.50
N ASN A 296 -15.65 -21.41 32.57
CA ASN A 296 -15.95 -20.74 33.83
C ASN A 296 -15.16 -19.45 34.10
N SER A 297 -14.32 -18.98 33.17
CA SER A 297 -13.41 -17.86 33.42
C SER A 297 -13.79 -16.58 32.67
N ASP A 298 -13.28 -15.43 33.12
CA ASP A 298 -13.60 -14.08 32.57
C ASP A 298 -13.21 -13.96 31.08
N GLU A 299 -12.27 -14.78 30.63
CA GLU A 299 -11.85 -14.99 29.25
C GLU A 299 -13.01 -15.33 28.30
N THR A 300 -14.07 -15.98 28.79
CA THR A 300 -15.26 -16.31 27.98
C THR A 300 -16.00 -15.03 27.56
N GLU A 301 -16.08 -14.04 28.45
CA GLU A 301 -16.72 -12.76 28.12
C GLU A 301 -15.92 -11.98 27.08
N GLU A 302 -14.58 -11.99 27.20
CA GLU A 302 -13.71 -11.31 26.24
C GLU A 302 -13.86 -11.85 24.82
N VAL A 303 -14.01 -13.17 24.66
CA VAL A 303 -14.16 -13.77 23.34
C VAL A 303 -15.57 -13.61 22.78
N VAL A 304 -16.61 -13.63 23.62
CA VAL A 304 -17.95 -13.24 23.18
C VAL A 304 -17.93 -11.80 22.63
N LEU A 305 -17.22 -10.87 23.28
CA LEU A 305 -17.05 -9.50 22.79
C LEU A 305 -16.31 -9.45 21.44
N LEU A 306 -15.27 -10.27 21.25
CA LEU A 306 -14.57 -10.38 19.97
C LEU A 306 -15.48 -10.90 18.85
N LEU A 307 -16.27 -11.94 19.13
CA LEU A 307 -17.22 -12.53 18.17
C LEU A 307 -18.32 -11.53 17.78
N VAL A 308 -18.83 -10.76 18.73
CA VAL A 308 -19.79 -9.68 18.47
C VAL A 308 -19.18 -8.59 17.58
N LYS A 309 -17.92 -8.21 17.84
CA LYS A 309 -17.20 -7.20 17.03
C LYS A 309 -17.05 -7.61 15.56
N VAL A 310 -16.87 -8.91 15.28
CA VAL A 310 -16.81 -9.45 13.91
C VAL A 310 -18.17 -9.94 13.38
N LYS A 311 -19.28 -9.59 14.06
CA LYS A 311 -20.67 -9.99 13.71
C LYS A 311 -20.90 -11.50 13.63
N ALA A 312 -20.09 -12.31 14.30
CA ALA A 312 -20.28 -13.75 14.45
C ALA A 312 -21.32 -14.07 15.55
N LEU A 313 -22.52 -13.48 15.43
CA LEU A 313 -23.52 -13.50 16.50
C LEU A 313 -24.04 -14.92 16.81
N ARG A 314 -24.28 -15.74 15.78
CA ARG A 314 -24.71 -17.14 15.97
C ARG A 314 -23.70 -17.97 16.76
N ILE A 315 -22.42 -17.79 16.42
CA ILE A 315 -21.31 -18.48 17.08
C ILE A 315 -21.19 -18.00 18.54
N ALA A 316 -21.38 -16.71 18.79
CA ALA A 316 -21.40 -16.16 20.15
C ALA A 316 -22.58 -16.69 20.98
N GLU A 317 -23.76 -16.85 20.38
CA GLU A 317 -24.95 -17.42 21.03
C GLU A 317 -24.70 -18.88 21.42
N GLU A 318 -24.18 -19.69 20.50
CA GLU A 318 -23.83 -21.10 20.73
C GLU A 318 -22.82 -21.25 21.90
N LEU A 319 -21.74 -20.46 21.91
CA LEU A 319 -20.76 -20.46 22.99
C LEU A 319 -21.37 -20.05 24.34
N THR A 320 -22.27 -19.06 24.33
CA THR A 320 -22.93 -18.57 25.55
C THR A 320 -23.84 -19.64 26.18
N GLU A 321 -24.56 -20.41 25.34
CA GLU A 321 -25.37 -21.54 25.79
C GLU A 321 -24.50 -22.68 26.32
N GLU A 322 -23.42 -23.03 25.62
CA GLU A 322 -22.51 -24.10 26.01
C GLU A 322 -21.82 -23.83 27.35
N CYS A 323 -21.38 -22.58 27.57
CA CYS A 323 -20.79 -22.14 28.84
C CYS A 323 -21.81 -21.79 29.93
N LYS A 324 -23.14 -21.88 29.66
CA LYS A 324 -24.23 -21.53 30.58
C LYS A 324 -24.16 -20.10 31.14
N ARG A 325 -23.70 -19.12 30.35
CA ARG A 325 -23.50 -17.72 30.77
C ARG A 325 -24.58 -16.79 30.22
N GLU A 326 -25.84 -17.00 30.60
CA GLU A 326 -26.99 -16.27 30.03
C GLU A 326 -26.92 -14.73 30.12
N HIS A 327 -26.17 -14.18 31.09
CA HIS A 327 -25.97 -12.72 31.21
C HIS A 327 -25.29 -12.12 29.96
N LEU A 328 -24.47 -12.89 29.25
CA LEU A 328 -23.79 -12.46 28.02
C LEU A 328 -24.72 -12.39 26.80
N LYS A 329 -25.92 -13.00 26.86
CA LYS A 329 -26.95 -12.83 25.80
C LYS A 329 -27.38 -11.37 25.63
N SER A 330 -27.25 -10.55 26.68
CA SER A 330 -27.52 -9.11 26.62
C SER A 330 -26.48 -8.32 25.82
N VAL A 331 -25.25 -8.83 25.73
CA VAL A 331 -24.12 -8.23 25.00
C VAL A 331 -24.25 -8.50 23.50
N ILE A 332 -24.76 -9.67 23.12
CA ILE A 332 -24.94 -10.10 21.72
C ILE A 332 -26.10 -9.34 21.03
N ARG A 333 -27.11 -8.93 21.81
CA ARG A 333 -28.32 -8.25 21.30
C ARG A 333 -28.18 -6.73 21.12
N LYS A 334 -27.03 -6.15 21.47
CA LYS A 334 -26.67 -4.75 21.19
C LYS A 334 -25.91 -4.67 19.86
#